data_AF-A0A536V161-F1
#
_entry.id   AF-A0A536V161-F1
#
_cell.length_a   1.000
_cell.length_b   1.000
_cell.length_c   1.000
_cell.angle_alpha   90.00
_cell.angle_beta   90.00
_cell.angle_gamma   90.00
#
_symmetry.space_group_name_H-M   'P 1'
#
loop_
_entity.id
_entity.type
_entity.pdbx_description
1 polymer ?
#
loop_
_entity_poly.entity_id
_entity_poly.type
_entity_poly.pdbx_seq_one_letter_code
_entity_poly.pdbx_strand_id
1 'polypeptide(L)' 'GEISVKGPLGTLSRQFGTAITVEKDGDTLVFKAVNAEASAMHGTLRALVANMVKGVIDGYEKKLTL' A
#
# COMPACT_ATOMS: atom_id res chain seq x y z
N GLY A 1 -1.91 1.56 -12.56
CA GLY A 1 -1.94 0.11 -12.25
C GLY A 1 -2.83 -0.11 -11.05
N GLU A 2 -3.25 -1.35 -10.78
CA GLU A 2 -4.02 -1.67 -9.56
C GLU A 2 -3.21 -2.61 -8.66
N ILE A 3 -3.11 -2.27 -7.38
CA ILE A 3 -2.55 -3.14 -6.33
C ILE A 3 -3.71 -3.82 -5.64
N SER A 4 -3.69 -5.15 -5.60
CA SER A 4 -4.58 -5.93 -4.75
C SER A 4 -3.77 -6.61 -3.64
N VAL A 5 -4.16 -6.37 -2.39
CA VAL A 5 -3.61 -6.99 -1.19
C VAL A 5 -4.65 -8.00 -0.68
N LYS A 6 -4.25 -9.26 -0.53
CA LYS A 6 -5.10 -10.32 0.03
C LYS A 6 -4.56 -10.73 1.39
N GLY A 7 -5.44 -10.87 2.38
CA GLY A 7 -5.08 -11.37 3.71
C GLY A 7 -6.24 -12.12 4.36
N PRO A 8 -6.03 -12.62 5.59
CA PRO A 8 -7.01 -13.45 6.30
C PRO A 8 -8.32 -12.71 6.60
N LEU A 9 -8.29 -11.39 6.77
CA LEU A 9 -9.47 -10.58 7.06
C LEU A 9 -10.17 -10.02 5.82
N GLY A 10 -9.67 -10.29 4.61
CA GLY A 10 -10.31 -9.88 3.36
C GLY A 10 -9.32 -9.46 2.27
N THR A 11 -9.87 -8.85 1.21
CA THR A 11 -9.10 -8.35 0.06
C THR A 11 -9.29 -6.86 -0.10
N LEU A 12 -8.20 -6.12 -0.18
CA LEU A 12 -8.18 -4.67 -0.36
C LEU A 12 -7.51 -4.35 -1.70
N SER A 13 -8.25 -3.74 -2.62
CA SER A 13 -7.72 -3.26 -3.91
C SER A 13 -7.59 -1.75 -3.89
N ARG A 14 -6.52 -1.24 -4.52
CA ARG A 14 -6.31 0.20 -4.68
C ARG A 14 -5.64 0.52 -6.00
N GLN A 15 -6.21 1.48 -6.71
CA GLN A 15 -5.63 2.01 -7.92
C GLN A 15 -4.52 3.00 -7.58
N PHE A 16 -3.38 2.87 -8.26
CA PHE A 16 -2.27 3.81 -8.20
C PHE A 16 -2.01 4.40 -9.59
N GLY A 17 -1.75 5.71 -9.62
CA GLY A 17 -1.49 6.46 -10.84
C GLY A 17 -0.16 6.09 -11.50
N THR A 18 -0.01 6.46 -12.77
CA THR A 18 1.13 6.15 -13.66
C THR A 18 2.48 6.75 -13.20
N ALA A 19 2.50 7.53 -12.13
CA ALA A 19 3.71 8.17 -11.61
C ALA A 19 4.64 7.22 -10.83
N ILE A 20 4.16 6.03 -10.47
CA ILE A 20 4.88 5.08 -9.60
C ILE A 20 4.90 3.70 -10.24
N THR A 21 6.10 3.17 -10.45
CA THR A 21 6.33 1.81 -10.92
C THR A 21 6.35 0.88 -9.71
N VAL A 22 5.59 -0.20 -9.76
CA VAL A 22 5.49 -1.18 -8.68
C VAL A 22 5.99 -2.50 -9.22
N GLU A 23 7.11 -2.96 -8.69
CA GLU A 23 7.69 -4.27 -8.99
C GLU A 23 7.41 -5.20 -7.82
N LYS A 24 6.85 -6.37 -8.10
CA LYS A 24 6.68 -7.42 -7.12
C LYS A 24 7.84 -8.40 -7.28
N ASP A 25 8.73 -8.43 -6.30
CA ASP A 25 9.86 -9.36 -6.25
C ASP A 25 9.60 -10.41 -5.15
N GLY A 26 8.95 -11.51 -5.54
CA GLY A 26 8.55 -12.59 -4.64
C GLY A 26 7.57 -12.11 -3.56
N ASP A 27 8.06 -12.10 -2.31
CA ASP A 27 7.35 -11.64 -1.10
C ASP A 27 7.48 -10.13 -0.84
N THR A 28 8.32 -9.43 -1.60
CA THR A 28 8.62 -8.01 -1.41
C THR A 28 8.01 -7.16 -2.49
N LEU A 29 7.29 -6.10 -2.09
CA LEU A 29 6.79 -5.07 -3.01
C LEU A 29 7.79 -3.91 -3.04
N VAL A 30 8.44 -3.72 -4.19
CA VAL A 30 9.36 -2.62 -4.45
C VAL A 30 8.61 -1.54 -5.21
N PHE A 31 8.51 -0.37 -4.58
CA PHE A 31 7.95 0.82 -5.21
C PHE A 31 9.14 1.65 -5.75
N LYS A 32 9.05 2.10 -7.00
CA LYS A 32 10.03 2.99 -7.64
C LYS A 32 9.32 4.25 -8.13
N ALA A 33 9.75 5.40 -7.63
CA ALA A 33 9.29 6.70 -8.11
C ALA A 33 10.01 7.06 -9.42
N VAL A 34 9.28 7.56 -10.41
CA VAL A 34 9.86 7.98 -11.70
C VAL A 34 10.49 9.38 -11.60
N ASN A 35 10.04 10.22 -10.65
CA ASN A 35 10.50 11.61 -10.47
C ASN A 35 10.66 11.99 -8.99
N ALA A 36 11.46 13.04 -8.71
CA ALA A 36 11.64 13.58 -7.36
C ALA A 36 10.33 14.10 -6.74
N GLU A 37 9.44 14.73 -7.51
CA GLU A 37 8.09 15.13 -7.08
C GLU A 37 7.20 13.91 -6.78
N ALA A 38 7.40 12.82 -7.52
CA ALA A 38 6.73 11.54 -7.26
C ALA A 38 7.30 10.82 -6.02
N SER A 39 8.39 11.30 -5.39
CA SER A 39 8.89 10.71 -4.14
C SER A 39 7.93 10.90 -2.97
N ALA A 40 7.22 12.04 -2.91
CA ALA A 40 6.17 12.25 -1.91
C ALA A 40 4.98 11.30 -2.13
N MET A 41 4.57 11.12 -3.38
CA MET A 41 3.53 10.15 -3.76
C MET A 41 3.98 8.71 -3.50
N HIS A 42 5.26 8.42 -3.68
CA HIS A 42 5.86 7.11 -3.41
C HIS A 42 5.82 6.78 -1.92
N GLY A 43 6.21 7.72 -1.06
CA GLY A 43 6.11 7.57 0.38
C GLY A 43 4.68 7.29 0.86
N THR A 44 3.70 8.04 0.32
CA THR A 44 2.29 7.86 0.67
C THR A 44 1.73 6.52 0.17
N LEU A 45 2.05 6.09 -1.06
CA LEU A 45 1.63 4.78 -1.56
C LEU A 45 2.27 3.64 -0.76
N ARG A 46 3.56 3.72 -0.44
CA ARG A 46 4.25 2.71 0.38
C ARG A 46 3.58 2.57 1.75
N ALA A 47 3.37 3.70 2.44
CA ALA A 47 2.72 3.72 3.75
C ALA A 47 1.31 3.13 3.67
N LEU A 48 0.59 3.43 2.59
CA LEU A 48 -0.78 2.99 2.47
C LEU A 48 -0.89 1.50 2.13
N VAL A 49 -0.01 0.95 1.30
CA VAL A 49 0.04 -0.51 1.06
C VAL A 49 0.48 -1.23 2.32
N ALA A 50 1.45 -0.70 3.07
CA ALA A 50 1.82 -1.26 4.38
C ALA A 50 0.64 -1.25 5.37
N ASN A 51 -0.17 -0.19 5.36
CA ASN A 51 -1.40 -0.11 6.15
C ASN A 51 -2.48 -1.08 5.65
N MET A 52 -2.60 -1.30 4.34
CA MET A 52 -3.51 -2.32 3.78
C MET A 52 -3.08 -3.72 4.23
N VAL A 53 -1.78 -4.04 4.19
CA VAL A 53 -1.24 -5.33 4.65
C VAL A 53 -1.47 -5.52 6.15
N LYS A 54 -1.12 -4.54 6.99
CA LYS A 54 -1.43 -4.59 8.42
C LYS A 54 -2.93 -4.69 8.68
N GLY A 55 -3.75 -3.94 7.95
CA GLY A 55 -5.20 -3.96 8.12
C GLY A 55 -5.85 -5.30 7.78
N VAL A 56 -5.34 -6.03 6.78
CA VAL A 56 -5.87 -7.38 6.46
C VAL A 56 -5.31 -8.49 7.35
N ILE A 57 -4.26 -8.24 8.13
CA ILE A 57 -3.63 -9.22 9.05
C ILE A 57 -4.07 -8.96 10.50
N ASP A 58 -3.81 -7.75 11.02
CA ASP A 58 -4.02 -7.38 12.42
C ASP A 58 -5.44 -6.84 12.69
N GLY A 59 -6.15 -6.43 11.64
CA GLY A 59 -7.46 -5.77 11.77
C GLY A 59 -7.35 -4.30 12.18
N TYR A 60 -8.49 -3.61 12.18
CA TYR A 60 -8.58 -2.19 12.53
C TYR A 60 -9.11 -2.02 13.95
N GLU A 61 -8.27 -1.54 14.88
CA GLU A 61 -8.70 -1.22 16.24
C GLU A 61 -8.64 0.30 16.46
N LYS A 62 -9.80 0.98 16.38
CA LYS A 62 -9.91 2.40 16.74
C LYS A 62 -10.44 2.51 18.17
N LYS A 63 -9.55 2.70 19.14
CA LYS A 63 -9.97 3.06 20.49
C LYS A 63 -10.42 4.52 20.50
N LEU A 64 -11.73 4.73 20.68
CA LEU A 64 -12.31 6.04 20.90
C LEU A 64 -12.20 6.33 22.40
N THR A 65 -11.28 7.20 22.80
CA THR A 65 -11.25 7.75 24.17
C THR A 65 -12.28 8.88 24.25
N LEU A 66 -13.21 8.75 25.19
CA LEU A 66 -14.24 9.75 25.53
C LEU A 66 -13.63 10.93 26.29
#